data_AF-A0A151SDU5-F1
#
_entry.id   AF-A0A151SDU5-F1
#
_cell.length_a   1.000
_cell.length_b   1.000
_cell.length_c   1.000
_cell.angle_alpha   90.00
_cell.angle_beta   90.00
_cell.angle_gamma   90.00
#
_symmetry.space_group_name_H-M   'P 1'
#
loop_
_entity.id
_entity.type
_entity.pdbx_description
1 polymer ?
#
loop_
_entity_poly.entity_id
_entity_poly.type
_entity_poly.pdbx_seq_one_letter_code
_entity_poly.pdbx_strand_id
1 'polypeptide(L)' 'NKTIMDMVRCMLKGKHMPRAFWVEAIIIVIYILNKCPTKSVYDKTLKEAWSRRRPLIRHLRVFGCITYAHVPN' A
#
# COMPACT_ATOMS: atom_id res chain seq x y z
N ASN A 1 -5.85 -5.23 13.86
CA ASN A 1 -4.70 -5.90 13.21
C ASN A 1 -5.02 -7.10 12.31
N LYS A 2 -6.15 -7.81 12.45
CA LYS A 2 -6.44 -9.00 11.63
C LYS A 2 -6.53 -8.68 10.11
N THR A 3 -7.29 -7.64 9.75
CA THR A 3 -7.51 -7.21 8.36
C THR A 3 -6.22 -6.87 7.60
N ILE A 4 -5.26 -6.19 8.25
CA ILE A 4 -3.99 -5.79 7.61
C ILE A 4 -3.17 -7.02 7.23
N MET A 5 -2.99 -7.96 8.16
CA MET A 5 -2.22 -9.17 7.90
C MET A 5 -2.88 -10.08 6.87
N ASP A 6 -4.21 -10.08 6.80
CA ASP A 6 -4.93 -10.81 5.75
C ASP A 6 -4.68 -10.18 4.37
N MET A 7 -4.69 -8.84 4.25
CA MET A 7 -4.31 -8.16 3.01
C MET A 7 -2.85 -8.41 2.63
N VAL A 8 -1.92 -8.39 3.58
CA VAL A 8 -0.49 -8.74 3.34
C VAL A 8 -0.37 -10.15 2.77
N ARG A 9 -1.04 -11.14 3.38
CA ARG A 9 -1.04 -12.52 2.91
C ARG A 9 -1.65 -12.64 1.50
N CYS A 10 -2.74 -11.93 1.24
CA CYS A 10 -3.37 -11.90 -0.08
C CYS A 10 -2.44 -11.29 -1.14
N MET A 11 -1.76 -10.18 -0.84
CA MET A 11 -0.82 -9.53 -1.76
C MET A 11 0.37 -10.43 -2.08
N LEU A 12 0.98 -11.06 -1.07
CA LEU A 12 2.08 -11.99 -1.28
C LEU A 12 1.65 -13.20 -2.11
N LYS A 13 0.53 -13.84 -1.76
CA LYS A 13 -0.01 -14.99 -2.51
C LYS A 13 -0.38 -14.63 -3.95
N GLY A 14 -1.05 -13.50 -4.15
CA GLY A 14 -1.52 -13.05 -5.47
C GLY A 14 -0.39 -12.69 -6.45
N LYS A 15 0.83 -12.49 -5.95
CA LYS A 15 2.03 -12.23 -6.77
C LYS A 15 3.10 -13.29 -6.64
N HIS A 16 2.79 -14.43 -6.01
CA HIS A 16 3.73 -15.50 -5.75
C HIS A 16 5.05 -15.00 -5.10
N MET A 17 4.95 -13.97 -4.26
CA MET A 17 6.12 -13.35 -3.66
C MET A 17 6.61 -14.15 -2.45
N PRO A 18 7.94 -14.28 -2.25
CA PRO A 18 8.51 -14.85 -1.06
C PRO A 18 8.02 -14.14 0.21
N ARG A 19 7.88 -14.90 1.31
CA ARG A 19 7.48 -14.35 2.62
C ARG A 19 8.45 -13.29 3.14
N ALA A 20 9.69 -13.26 2.65
CA ALA A 20 10.67 -12.23 2.98
C ALA A 20 10.14 -10.81 2.70
N PHE A 21 9.30 -10.62 1.69
CA PHE A 21 8.73 -9.32 1.28
C PHE A 21 7.53 -8.86 2.12
N TRP A 22 7.28 -9.47 3.28
CA TRP A 22 6.11 -9.14 4.10
C TRP A 22 6.16 -7.72 4.66
N VAL A 23 7.36 -7.17 4.90
CA VAL A 23 7.56 -5.79 5.39
C VAL A 23 7.18 -4.78 4.30
N GLU A 24 7.59 -5.02 3.07
CA GLU A 24 7.23 -4.18 1.91
C GLU A 24 5.73 -4.27 1.64
N ALA A 25 5.16 -5.47 1.72
CA ALA A 25 3.73 -5.67 1.56
C ALA A 25 2.92 -4.93 2.63
N ILE A 26 3.31 -4.98 3.92
CA ILE A 26 2.59 -4.26 4.99
C ILE A 26 2.67 -2.74 4.82
N ILE A 27 3.83 -2.21 4.41
CA ILE A 27 3.99 -0.78 4.11
C ILE A 27 3.02 -0.36 3.00
N ILE A 28 2.94 -1.14 1.92
CA ILE A 28 2.04 -0.85 0.80
C ILE A 28 0.57 -0.95 1.22
N VAL A 29 0.19 -1.97 1.99
CA VAL A 29 -1.17 -2.10 2.52
C VAL A 29 -1.57 -0.87 3.33
N ILE A 30 -0.74 -0.45 4.28
CA ILE A 30 -0.99 0.74 5.10
C ILE A 30 -1.06 2.00 4.23
N TYR A 31 -0.17 2.11 3.25
CA TYR A 31 -0.15 3.24 2.32
C TYR A 31 -1.42 3.35 1.49
N ILE A 32 -1.93 2.22 0.99
CA ILE A 32 -3.17 2.11 0.22
C ILE A 32 -4.36 2.43 1.11
N LEU A 33 -4.47 1.82 2.29
CA LEU A 33 -5.59 2.06 3.21
C LEU A 33 -5.73 3.53 3.57
N ASN A 34 -4.61 4.23 3.76
CA ASN A 34 -4.62 5.66 4.03
C ASN A 34 -5.14 6.51 2.86
N LYS A 35 -5.17 5.97 1.64
CA LYS A 35 -5.62 6.63 0.39
C LYS A 35 -6.90 6.02 -0.18
N CYS A 36 -7.45 5.00 0.45
CA CYS A 36 -8.76 4.50 0.10
C CYS A 36 -9.83 5.30 0.85
N PRO A 37 -10.97 5.59 0.21
CA PRO A 37 -12.13 6.07 0.95
C PRO A 37 -12.55 5.01 1.97
N THR A 38 -12.93 5.45 3.16
CA THR A 38 -13.36 4.54 4.24
C THR A 38 -14.71 5.01 4.75
N LYS A 39 -15.55 4.08 5.21
CA LYS A 39 -16.88 4.43 5.78
C LYS A 39 -16.76 5.38 6.98
N SER A 40 -15.63 5.36 7.68
CA SER A 40 -15.35 6.21 8.83
C SER A 40 -15.12 7.68 8.49
N VAL A 41 -14.81 8.00 7.23
CA VAL A 41 -14.57 9.37 6.79
C VAL A 41 -15.41 9.65 5.53
N TYR A 42 -16.43 10.48 5.68
CA TYR A 42 -17.36 10.79 4.58
C TYR A 42 -16.63 11.48 3.42
N ASP A 43 -16.72 10.86 2.25
CA ASP A 43 -16.24 11.35 0.95
C ASP A 43 -14.75 11.79 0.93
N LYS A 44 -13.94 11.25 1.85
CA LYS A 44 -12.51 11.54 1.96
C LYS A 44 -11.75 10.29 2.36
N THR A 45 -10.50 10.24 1.92
CA THR A 45 -9.50 9.30 2.40
C THR A 45 -8.95 9.74 3.76
N LEU A 46 -8.41 8.81 4.55
CA LEU A 46 -7.77 9.14 5.83
C LEU A 46 -6.64 10.16 5.65
N LYS A 47 -5.87 10.04 4.56
CA LYS A 47 -4.79 10.99 4.24
C LYS A 47 -5.34 12.38 3.92
N GLU A 48 -6.46 12.50 3.22
CA GLU A 48 -7.11 13.80 2.96
C GLU A 48 -7.64 14.42 4.25
N ALA A 49 -8.31 13.63 5.08
CA ALA A 49 -8.84 14.11 6.36
C ALA A 49 -7.73 14.67 7.26
N TRP A 50 -6.58 13.98 7.31
CA TRP A 50 -5.44 14.40 8.11
C TRP A 50 -4.67 15.58 7.50
N SER A 51 -4.31 15.50 6.22
CA SER A 51 -3.40 16.46 5.59
C SER A 51 -4.09 17.63 4.87
N ARG A 52 -5.42 17.60 4.76
CA ARG A 52 -6.24 18.54 3.97
C ARG A 52 -5.80 18.66 2.49
N ARG A 53 -5.05 17.68 1.99
CA ARG A 53 -4.55 17.62 0.61
C ARG A 53 -5.00 16.31 -0.05
N ARG A 54 -5.44 16.40 -1.30
CA ARG A 54 -5.77 15.24 -2.14
C ARG A 54 -4.49 14.43 -2.42
N PRO A 55 -4.43 13.12 -2.10
CA PRO A 55 -3.27 12.30 -2.41
C PRO A 55 -3.19 12.13 -3.93
N LEU A 56 -2.03 12.44 -4.48
CA LEU A 56 -1.68 11.98 -5.83
C LEU A 56 -1.51 10.46 -5.78
N ILE A 57 -2.08 9.76 -6.76
CA ILE A 57 -1.97 8.28 -6.87
C ILE A 57 -1.24 7.83 -8.14
N ARG A 58 -0.80 8.77 -8.99
CA ARG A 58 -0.14 8.49 -10.29
C ARG A 58 1.17 7.71 -10.16
N HIS A 59 1.83 7.81 -9.02
CA HIS A 59 3.10 7.12 -8.75
C HIS A 59 2.91 5.68 -8.24
N LEU A 60 1.67 5.26 -7.96
CA LEU A 60 1.41 3.89 -7.50
C LEU A 60 1.72 2.88 -8.61
N ARG A 61 2.38 1.79 -8.22
CA ARG A 61 2.66 0.63 -9.07
C ARG A 61 2.06 -0.62 -8.45
N VAL A 62 1.80 -1.62 -9.28
CA VAL A 62 1.32 -2.93 -8.82
C VAL A 62 2.40 -3.58 -7.96
N PHE A 63 2.01 -4.13 -6.81
CA PHE A 63 2.93 -4.90 -5.96
C PHE A 63 3.60 -6.04 -6.75
N GLY A 64 4.90 -6.21 -6.56
CA GLY A 64 5.70 -7.19 -7.29
C GLY A 64 5.91 -6.87 -8.77
N CYS A 65 5.75 -5.61 -9.19
CA CYS A 65 6.22 -5.19 -10.52
C CYS A 65 7.74 -5.23 -10.60
N ILE A 66 8.26 -5.26 -11.83
CA ILE A 66 9.69 -5.09 -12.09
C ILE A 66 10.13 -3.74 -11.55
N THR A 67 11.25 -3.72 -10.84
CA THR A 67 11.87 -2.51 -10.27
C THR A 67 13.38 -2.57 -10.50
N TYR A 68 14.02 -1.40 -10.55
CA TYR A 68 15.46 -1.26 -10.74
C TYR A 68 16.06 -0.69 -9.46
N ALA A 69 17.13 -1.32 -8.96
CA ALA A 69 17.90 -0.80 -7.84
C ALA A 69 18.98 0.15 -8.36
N HIS A 70 19.10 1.33 -7.73
CA HIS A 70 20.20 2.24 -8.02
C HIS A 70 21.48 1.70 -7.36
N VAL A 71 22.49 1.36 -8.16
CA VAL A 71 23.83 0.98 -7.69
C VAL A 71 24.70 2.24 -7.78
N PRO A 72 25.12 2.85 -6.65
CA PRO A 72 26.00 4.01 -6.68
C PRO A 72 27.39 3.62 -7.21
N ASN A 73 28.02 4.57 -7.91
CA ASN A 73 29.42 4.48 -8.35
C ASN A 73 30.39 4.62 -7.17
#